data_AF-A0A7I8WFU7-F1
#
_entry.id   AF-A0A7I8WFU7-F1
#
_cell.length_a   1.000
_cell.length_b   1.000
_cell.length_c   1.000
_cell.angle_alpha   90.00
_cell.angle_beta   90.00
_cell.angle_gamma   90.00
#
_symmetry.space_group_name_H-M   'P 1'
#
loop_
_entity.id
_entity.type
_entity.pdbx_description
1 polymer ?
#
loop_
_entity_poly.entity_id
_entity_poly.type
_entity_poly.pdbx_seq_one_letter_code
_entity_poly.pdbx_strand_id
1 'polypeptide(L)'
;MNWTDPRLTWKSEKFQEIHLPIDDIWMPDVIAYNLLEAEDYLIKPLAVVYSNGFVLVIPSKKYVVRCTEDKDHLYTCTITFGSWTYSNKDIDLVLSSDQLDLDLYENKDFEIVDSDVVRTEKKYSCCPELYISLKYTIQLRRKV
;
A
#
# COMPACT_ATOMS: atom_id res chain seq x y z
N MET A 1 3.43 5.57 -0.20
CA MET A 1 3.72 5.22 -1.61
C MET A 1 4.54 6.34 -2.23
N ASN A 2 5.50 5.99 -3.08
CA ASN A 2 6.25 6.98 -3.84
C ASN A 2 6.46 6.51 -5.29
N TRP A 3 6.63 7.45 -6.20
CA TRP A 3 6.96 7.24 -7.61
C TRP A 3 7.62 8.49 -8.18
N THR A 4 8.02 8.45 -9.45
CA THR A 4 8.58 9.62 -10.16
C THR A 4 7.69 10.00 -11.34
N ASP A 5 7.31 11.26 -11.43
CA ASP A 5 6.59 11.83 -12.57
C ASP A 5 7.44 12.93 -13.26
N PRO A 6 7.98 12.68 -14.46
CA PRO A 6 8.80 13.66 -15.19
C PRO A 6 8.05 14.96 -15.53
N ARG A 7 6.71 14.94 -15.58
CA ARG A 7 5.88 16.13 -15.86
C ARG A 7 5.84 17.09 -14.69
N LEU A 8 6.13 16.61 -13.48
CA LEU A 8 6.17 17.38 -12.24
C LEU A 8 7.60 17.82 -11.88
N THR A 9 8.39 18.22 -12.88
CA THR A 9 9.78 18.66 -12.69
C THR A 9 9.92 20.17 -12.90
N TRP A 10 10.77 20.82 -12.11
CA TRP A 10 11.09 22.24 -12.26
C TRP A 10 12.49 22.57 -11.74
N LYS A 11 12.97 23.78 -12.05
CA LYS A 11 14.23 24.29 -11.50
C LYS A 11 14.04 24.69 -10.03
N SER A 12 14.79 24.05 -9.12
CA SER A 12 14.68 24.22 -7.67
C SER A 12 15.19 25.56 -7.10
N GLU A 13 15.30 26.60 -7.93
CA GLU A 13 15.85 27.91 -7.55
C GLU A 13 15.02 28.63 -6.47
N LYS A 14 13.71 28.35 -6.39
CA LYS A 14 12.80 28.95 -5.40
C LYS A 14 12.21 27.96 -4.40
N PHE A 15 11.79 26.79 -4.88
CA PHE A 15 11.14 25.77 -4.07
C PHE A 15 11.74 24.41 -4.41
N GLN A 16 12.14 23.64 -3.40
CA GLN A 16 12.62 22.27 -3.59
C GLN A 16 11.47 21.27 -3.65
N GLU A 17 10.37 21.58 -2.96
CA GLU A 17 9.15 20.78 -2.91
C GLU A 17 7.91 21.67 -2.89
N ILE A 18 6.79 21.09 -3.34
CA ILE A 18 5.46 21.69 -3.29
C ILE A 18 4.46 20.64 -2.81
N HIS A 19 3.36 21.09 -2.19
CA HIS A 19 2.27 20.22 -1.77
C HIS A 19 1.07 20.39 -2.70
N LEU A 20 0.59 19.31 -3.29
CA LEU A 20 -0.52 19.32 -4.24
C LEU A 20 -1.67 18.43 -3.76
N PRO A 21 -2.94 18.80 -4.03
CA PRO A 21 -4.06 17.88 -3.88
C PRO A 21 -3.85 16.64 -4.75
N ILE A 22 -4.10 15.45 -4.19
CA ILE A 22 -3.93 14.19 -4.92
C ILE A 22 -4.87 14.03 -6.12
N ASP A 23 -5.96 14.81 -6.18
CA ASP A 23 -6.90 14.78 -7.31
C ASP A 23 -6.36 15.52 -8.54
N ASP A 24 -5.39 16.43 -8.35
CA ASP A 24 -4.83 17.28 -9.41
C ASP A 24 -3.63 16.63 -10.11
N ILE A 25 -3.19 15.46 -9.62
CA ILE A 25 -2.07 14.71 -10.17
C ILE A 25 -2.47 13.27 -10.47
N TRP A 26 -1.69 12.60 -11.32
CA TRP A 26 -1.89 11.17 -11.55
C TRP A 26 -1.52 10.38 -10.29
N MET A 27 -2.40 9.47 -9.90
CA MET A 27 -2.22 8.51 -8.81
C MET A 27 -2.29 7.09 -9.38
N PRO A 28 -1.38 6.17 -9.02
CA PRO A 28 -1.52 4.78 -9.41
C PRO A 28 -2.72 4.15 -8.69
N ASP A 29 -3.40 3.24 -9.38
CA ASP A 29 -4.63 2.56 -8.96
C ASP A 29 -4.35 1.32 -8.08
N VAL A 30 -3.47 1.48 -7.09
CA VAL A 30 -3.13 0.40 -6.15
C VAL A 30 -4.26 0.23 -5.14
N ILE A 31 -4.93 -0.91 -5.18
CA ILE A 31 -6.06 -1.24 -4.30
C ILE A 31 -5.83 -2.59 -3.61
N ALA A 32 -6.55 -2.85 -2.51
CA ALA A 32 -6.59 -4.17 -1.90
C ALA A 32 -7.69 -5.05 -2.52
N TYR A 33 -7.33 -6.24 -3.01
CA TYR A 33 -8.26 -7.10 -3.77
C TYR A 33 -9.27 -7.86 -2.90
N ASN A 34 -8.96 -8.08 -1.63
CA ASN A 34 -9.72 -8.94 -0.73
C ASN A 34 -10.44 -8.16 0.38
N LEU A 35 -10.87 -6.93 0.07
CA LEU A 35 -11.63 -6.08 0.97
C LEU A 35 -13.08 -6.55 1.11
N LEU A 36 -13.63 -6.38 2.31
CA LEU A 36 -15.04 -6.62 2.63
C LEU A 36 -15.87 -5.32 2.65
N GLU A 37 -15.22 -4.18 2.81
CA GLU A 37 -15.81 -2.84 2.77
C GLU A 37 -15.06 -2.00 1.73
N ALA A 38 -15.75 -1.03 1.13
CA ALA A 38 -15.08 -0.04 0.28
C ALA A 38 -14.04 0.73 1.11
N GLU A 39 -12.86 0.93 0.55
CA GLU A 39 -11.84 1.78 1.15
C GLU A 39 -12.13 3.25 0.86
N ASP A 40 -11.88 4.11 1.85
CA ASP A 40 -11.85 5.57 1.68
C ASP A 40 -10.73 6.15 2.55
N TYR A 41 -10.32 7.37 2.22
CA TYR A 41 -9.37 8.12 3.02
C TYR A 41 -10.01 8.53 4.35
N LEU A 42 -9.38 8.14 5.46
CA LEU A 42 -9.74 8.68 6.78
C LEU A 42 -9.44 10.18 6.83
N ILE A 43 -8.31 10.56 6.23
CA ILE A 43 -7.90 11.95 5.99
C ILE A 43 -7.34 11.99 4.58
N LYS A 44 -7.92 12.84 3.73
CA LYS A 44 -7.44 12.99 2.35
C LYS A 44 -6.03 13.60 2.34
N PRO A 45 -5.01 12.87 1.85
CA PRO A 45 -3.64 13.35 1.91
C PRO A 45 -3.36 14.41 0.83
N LEU A 46 -2.34 15.22 1.07
CA LEU A 46 -1.66 15.95 0.00
C LEU A 46 -0.47 15.12 -0.49
N ALA A 47 -0.09 15.32 -1.74
CA ALA A 47 1.15 14.79 -2.29
C ALA A 47 2.29 15.78 -2.02
N VAL A 48 3.41 15.27 -1.51
CA VAL A 48 4.68 16.02 -1.46
C VAL A 48 5.40 15.73 -2.77
N VAL A 49 5.53 16.76 -3.59
CA VAL A 49 6.18 16.68 -4.91
C VAL A 49 7.50 17.41 -4.82
N TYR A 50 8.58 16.76 -5.23
CA TYR A 50 9.93 17.32 -5.28
C TYR A 50 10.27 17.80 -6.69
N SER A 51 11.14 18.81 -6.77
CA SER A 51 11.57 19.44 -8.03
C SER A 51 12.16 18.49 -9.06
N ASN A 52 12.68 17.34 -8.63
CA ASN A 52 13.18 16.26 -9.50
C ASN A 52 12.08 15.32 -10.01
N GLY A 53 10.81 15.59 -9.72
CA GLY A 53 9.66 14.78 -10.12
C GLY A 53 9.34 13.63 -9.16
N PHE A 54 10.08 13.46 -8.06
CA PHE A 54 9.75 12.46 -7.04
C PHE A 54 8.46 12.88 -6.32
N VAL A 55 7.53 11.96 -6.17
CA VAL A 55 6.23 12.18 -5.52
C VAL A 55 6.10 11.22 -4.35
N LEU A 56 5.73 11.75 -3.19
CA LEU A 56 5.45 11.00 -1.97
C LEU A 56 4.01 11.25 -1.53
N VAL A 57 3.26 10.17 -1.33
CA VAL A 57 1.92 10.19 -0.76
C VAL A 57 1.85 9.20 0.40
N ILE A 58 1.43 9.68 1.56
CA ILE A 58 1.21 8.87 2.77
C ILE A 58 -0.29 8.87 3.08
N PRO A 59 -1.05 7.88 2.56
CA PRO A 59 -2.49 7.83 2.76
C PRO A 59 -2.86 7.24 4.13
N SER A 60 -3.89 7.80 4.77
CA SER A 60 -4.54 7.19 5.93
C SER A 60 -5.85 6.52 5.49
N LYS A 61 -5.93 5.20 5.61
CA LYS A 61 -7.07 4.39 5.15
C LYS A 61 -7.43 3.31 6.19
N LYS A 62 -8.71 2.95 6.27
CA LYS A 62 -9.19 1.77 7.00
C LYS A 62 -9.38 0.63 6.01
N TYR A 63 -8.78 -0.52 6.30
CA TYR A 63 -8.98 -1.75 5.54
C TYR A 63 -9.74 -2.77 6.37
N VAL A 64 -10.78 -3.37 5.79
CA VAL A 64 -11.56 -4.44 6.44
C VAL A 64 -11.41 -5.69 5.61
N VAL A 65 -10.75 -6.70 6.18
CA VAL A 65 -10.46 -7.99 5.52
C VAL A 65 -10.90 -9.15 6.40
N ARG A 66 -11.00 -10.33 5.78
CA ARG A 66 -11.23 -11.58 6.51
C ARG A 66 -9.92 -12.11 7.08
N CYS A 67 -9.94 -12.50 8.35
CA CYS A 67 -8.85 -13.21 9.01
C CYS A 67 -9.26 -14.66 9.30
N THR A 68 -8.28 -15.56 9.37
CA THR A 68 -8.46 -16.95 9.77
C THR A 68 -7.91 -17.16 11.17
N GLU A 69 -8.67 -17.84 12.03
CA GLU A 69 -8.22 -18.25 13.36
C GLU A 69 -7.61 -19.65 13.27
N ASP A 70 -6.39 -19.78 13.77
CA ASP A 70 -5.69 -21.04 13.96
C ASP A 70 -5.81 -21.51 15.43
N LYS A 71 -5.11 -22.58 15.79
CA LYS A 71 -5.03 -23.03 17.19
C LYS A 71 -4.39 -21.94 18.06
N ASP A 72 -4.74 -21.92 19.35
CA ASP A 72 -4.21 -20.99 20.35
C ASP A 72 -4.57 -19.51 20.14
N HIS A 73 -5.75 -19.23 19.58
CA HIS A 73 -6.26 -17.85 19.37
C HIS A 73 -5.30 -16.97 18.55
N LEU A 74 -4.58 -17.60 17.61
CA LEU A 74 -3.74 -16.93 16.64
C LEU A 74 -4.58 -16.60 15.41
N TYR A 75 -4.69 -15.31 15.08
CA TYR A 75 -5.43 -14.81 13.93
C TYR A 75 -4.45 -14.41 12.84
N THR A 76 -4.53 -15.09 11.70
CA THR A 76 -3.76 -14.74 10.50
C THR A 76 -4.64 -13.88 9.57
N CYS A 77 -4.27 -12.62 9.42
CA CYS A 77 -4.94 -11.67 8.54
C CYS A 77 -4.07 -11.42 7.30
N THR A 78 -4.68 -11.40 6.11
CA THR A 78 -3.94 -11.10 4.87
C THR A 78 -4.59 -9.98 4.09
N ILE A 79 -3.79 -9.08 3.53
CA ILE A 79 -4.22 -8.01 2.64
C ILE A 79 -3.34 -8.05 1.39
N THR A 80 -3.97 -8.20 0.22
CA THR A 80 -3.25 -8.27 -1.06
C THR A 80 -3.47 -6.98 -1.84
N PHE A 81 -2.44 -6.16 -1.92
CA PHE A 81 -2.44 -4.93 -2.72
C PHE A 81 -1.93 -5.19 -4.13
N GLY A 82 -2.48 -4.50 -5.11
CA GLY A 82 -1.94 -4.47 -6.47
C GLY A 82 -2.63 -3.43 -7.33
N SER A 83 -2.08 -3.17 -8.51
CA SER A 83 -2.72 -2.30 -9.49
C SER A 83 -3.95 -3.00 -10.09
N TRP A 84 -5.07 -2.28 -10.15
CA TRP A 84 -6.31 -2.82 -10.69
C TRP A 84 -6.29 -2.98 -12.22
N THR A 85 -5.68 -2.03 -12.93
CA THR A 85 -5.73 -1.97 -14.40
C THR A 85 -4.38 -2.14 -15.08
N TYR A 86 -3.27 -1.86 -14.39
CA TYR A 86 -1.93 -1.91 -14.98
C TYR A 86 -1.25 -3.27 -14.77
N SER A 87 -0.53 -3.69 -15.81
CA SER A 87 0.28 -4.91 -15.78
C SER A 87 1.67 -4.63 -15.21
N ASN A 88 2.48 -5.68 -15.04
CA ASN A 88 3.88 -5.58 -14.65
C ASN A 88 4.77 -4.81 -15.64
N LYS A 89 4.29 -4.56 -16.87
CA LYS A 89 5.01 -3.75 -17.86
C LYS A 89 4.80 -2.24 -17.66
N ASP A 90 3.70 -1.87 -17.01
CA ASP A 90 3.30 -0.47 -16.87
C ASP A 90 3.59 0.04 -15.45
N ILE A 91 3.26 -0.76 -14.42
CA ILE A 91 3.55 -0.48 -13.02
C ILE A 91 4.29 -1.67 -12.40
N ASP A 92 5.50 -1.43 -11.91
CA ASP A 92 6.24 -2.37 -11.08
C ASP A 92 6.17 -1.97 -9.61
N LEU A 93 5.51 -2.81 -8.79
CA LEU A 93 5.43 -2.59 -7.36
C LEU A 93 6.67 -3.17 -6.67
N VAL A 94 7.42 -2.31 -6.01
CA VAL A 94 8.65 -2.63 -5.29
C VAL A 94 8.45 -2.38 -3.79
N LEU A 95 8.88 -3.35 -2.97
CA LEU A 95 8.84 -3.22 -1.51
C LEU A 95 9.94 -2.28 -1.04
N SER A 96 9.59 -1.36 -0.14
CA SER A 96 10.57 -0.52 0.57
C SER A 96 11.27 -1.27 1.69
N SER A 97 10.61 -2.30 2.23
CA SER A 97 11.07 -3.14 3.33
C SER A 97 10.34 -4.48 3.26
N ASP A 98 11.00 -5.55 3.70
CA ASP A 98 10.39 -6.88 3.84
C ASP A 98 9.56 -7.00 5.13
N GLN A 99 9.61 -5.98 6.00
CA GLN A 99 8.86 -5.91 7.25
C GLN A 99 7.91 -4.72 7.28
N LEU A 100 6.80 -4.89 7.99
CA LEU A 100 5.88 -3.81 8.31
C LEU A 100 6.49 -2.85 9.33
N ASP A 101 6.28 -1.55 9.11
CA ASP A 101 6.51 -0.54 10.14
C ASP A 101 5.36 -0.61 11.16
N LEU A 102 5.70 -0.98 12.39
CA LEU A 102 4.76 -1.21 13.50
C LEU A 102 5.01 -0.27 14.68
N ASP A 103 5.80 0.79 14.50
CA ASP A 103 6.23 1.69 15.58
C ASP A 103 5.07 2.38 16.30
N LEU A 104 3.95 2.58 15.59
CA LEU A 104 2.73 3.21 16.11
C LEU A 104 1.64 2.20 16.52
N TYR A 105 1.91 0.89 16.49
CA TYR A 105 0.92 -0.11 16.85
C TYR A 105 0.68 -0.16 18.37
N GLU A 106 -0.54 0.20 18.79
CA GLU A 106 -1.00 0.02 20.16
C GLU A 106 -2.39 -0.61 20.18
N ASN A 107 -2.51 -1.77 20.83
CA ASN A 107 -3.80 -2.45 21.01
C ASN A 107 -3.86 -3.16 22.38
N LYS A 108 -5.00 -3.05 23.05
CA LYS A 108 -5.22 -3.62 24.39
C LYS A 108 -5.53 -5.12 24.36
N ASP A 109 -6.17 -5.59 23.29
CA ASP A 109 -6.71 -6.95 23.19
C ASP A 109 -5.82 -7.87 22.35
N PHE A 110 -5.00 -7.32 21.45
CA PHE A 110 -4.18 -8.09 20.51
C PHE A 110 -2.71 -7.66 20.51
N GLU A 111 -1.81 -8.64 20.44
CA GLU A 111 -0.39 -8.45 20.12
C GLU A 111 -0.09 -8.93 18.70
N ILE A 112 0.85 -8.27 18.01
CA ILE A 112 1.38 -8.77 16.74
C ILE A 112 2.46 -9.79 17.08
N VAL A 113 2.27 -11.03 16.64
CA VAL A 113 3.23 -12.13 16.82
C VAL A 113 4.25 -12.14 15.70
N ASP A 114 3.78 -11.93 14.47
CA ASP A 114 4.62 -11.94 13.27
C ASP A 114 3.99 -11.08 12.17
N SER A 115 4.81 -10.62 11.24
CA SER A 115 4.37 -9.93 10.04
C SER A 115 5.32 -10.20 8.87
N ASP A 116 4.75 -10.45 7.70
CA ASP A 116 5.50 -10.79 6.50
C ASP A 116 4.89 -10.11 5.27
N VAL A 117 5.72 -9.83 4.27
CA VAL A 117 5.31 -9.21 3.02
C VAL A 117 5.90 -9.95 1.84
N VAL A 118 5.04 -10.49 0.97
CA VAL A 118 5.45 -11.25 -0.21
C VAL A 118 5.04 -10.55 -1.49
N ARG A 119 6.02 -10.21 -2.33
CA ARG A 119 5.78 -9.79 -3.72
C ARG A 119 5.48 -11.03 -4.58
N THR A 120 4.35 -11.00 -5.28
CA THR A 120 3.88 -12.08 -6.15
C THR A 120 3.60 -11.57 -7.56
N GLU A 121 4.00 -12.33 -8.56
CA GLU A 121 3.59 -12.12 -9.96
C GLU A 121 2.62 -13.21 -10.38
N LYS A 122 1.45 -12.80 -10.88
CA LYS A 122 0.39 -13.73 -11.26
C LYS A 122 -0.08 -13.46 -12.68
N LYS A 123 -0.23 -14.54 -13.45
CA LYS A 123 -0.95 -14.51 -14.73
C LYS A 123 -2.42 -14.82 -14.49
N TYR A 124 -3.31 -13.94 -14.92
CA TYR A 124 -4.74 -14.18 -14.86
C TYR A 124 -5.23 -14.84 -16.16
N SER A 125 -6.32 -15.59 -16.09
CA SER A 125 -6.91 -16.26 -17.27
C SER A 125 -7.46 -15.28 -18.31
N CYS A 126 -7.83 -14.07 -17.88
CA CYS A 126 -8.35 -13.02 -18.77
C CYS A 126 -7.29 -12.44 -19.72
N CYS A 127 -6.02 -12.48 -19.31
CA CYS A 127 -5.06 -11.46 -19.72
C CYS A 127 -3.69 -12.11 -19.98
N PRO A 128 -3.03 -11.82 -21.11
CA PRO A 128 -1.76 -12.47 -21.45
C PRO A 128 -0.58 -12.00 -20.59
N GLU A 129 -0.67 -10.82 -19.98
CA GLU A 129 0.35 -10.20 -19.13
C GLU A 129 0.39 -10.77 -17.70
N LEU A 130 1.49 -10.46 -17.00
CA LEU A 130 1.64 -10.72 -15.58
C LEU A 130 1.22 -9.47 -14.78
N TYR A 131 0.63 -9.71 -13.61
CA TYR A 131 0.20 -8.67 -12.70
C TYR A 131 0.92 -8.84 -11.37
N ILE A 132 1.43 -7.74 -10.83
CA ILE A 132 2.15 -7.75 -9.55
C ILE A 132 1.17 -7.47 -8.42
N SER A 133 1.35 -8.18 -7.33
CA SER A 133 0.66 -7.92 -6.07
C SER A 133 1.60 -8.08 -4.88
N LEU A 134 1.38 -7.29 -3.85
CA LEU A 134 2.06 -7.36 -2.57
C LEU A 134 1.10 -7.94 -1.53
N LYS A 135 1.41 -9.12 -1.03
CA LYS A 135 0.60 -9.80 0.00
C LYS A 135 1.21 -9.54 1.36
N TYR A 136 0.53 -8.73 2.15
CA TYR A 136 0.86 -8.48 3.55
C TYR A 136 0.14 -9.50 4.42
N THR A 137 0.88 -10.13 5.33
CA THR A 137 0.36 -11.08 6.31
C THR A 137 0.68 -10.55 7.70
N ILE A 138 -0.33 -10.47 8.56
CA ILE A 138 -0.17 -10.08 9.97
C ILE A 138 -0.73 -11.21 10.82
N GLN A 139 0.07 -11.71 11.76
CA GLN A 139 -0.37 -12.67 12.76
C GLN A 139 -0.60 -11.96 14.09
N LEU A 140 -1.82 -12.07 14.60
CA LEU A 140 -2.26 -11.45 15.84
C LEU A 140 -2.57 -12.53 16.87
N ARG A 141 -2.20 -12.33 18.13
CA ARG A 141 -2.64 -13.17 19.23
C ARG A 141 -3.46 -12.34 20.21
N ARG A 142 -4.57 -12.91 20.69
CA ARG A 142 -5.34 -12.27 21.76
C ARG A 142 -4.55 -12.30 23.07
N LYS A 143 -4.39 -11.14 23.70
CA LYS A 143 -3.79 -11.01 25.03
C LYS A 143 -4.73 -11.67 26.06
N VAL A 144 -4.16 -12.49 26.93
CA VAL A 144 -4.87 -13.16 28.04
C VAL A 144 -4.72 -12.33 29.31
#